data_AF-A0A1M3KYI0-F1
#
_entry.id   AF-A0A1M3KYI0-F1
#
_cell.length_a   1.000
_cell.length_b   1.000
_cell.length_c   1.000
_cell.angle_alpha   90.00
_cell.angle_beta   90.00
_cell.angle_gamma   90.00
#
_symmetry.space_group_name_H-M   'P 1'
#
loop_
_entity.id
_entity.type
_entity.pdbx_description
1 polymer ?
#
loop_
_entity_poly.entity_id
_entity_poly.type
_entity_poly.pdbx_seq_one_letter_code
_entity_poly.pdbx_strand_id
1 'polypeptide(L)'
;MKNKLFVYTSILLFIALISKACNENQNGTGTCLTISAKNINNKSLISGGQYQILNVNNQVVGTYILTSGTMNITNLAIGKYVIEEISSPDNYDASQKRIEIILKYSCIEATFSYIDSKLKEIPEEQTLQFINYQGLINLGEYNAVRIGEYYWIDRNFTHTIKKGNGFENDVPITQNILNRYLERVRIDPQYYQLSNITNFEKYYGRYYSYPSIEYMNKYCFMADENGNKIEGWRLPFPADYRQLFAMSPFNTSHDATHTNLNERDVRFALSSMNGENPLAFNIYQGNNSPYKVYWFEKSTNIYGFNMMPGGARLNGNGRWCNGLGPNGGCYDDGLRGDIYHLFYTVYLSVQNTNNTLGYVGIHDYITSKEYESYHYLNVRWCRPLTDIELGYKLYINKDKTDIKKLGLKDSPPEGYIELPRGYTRGFYVQYILNDPNTKLTVSDIINYAKSVQDNYIYENRNNLNVIL
;
A
#
# COMPACT_ATOMS: atom_id res chain seq x y z
N MET A 1 17.84 63.45 27.16
CA MET A 1 19.00 63.09 26.31
C MET A 1 18.60 61.94 25.40
N LYS A 2 18.49 62.24 24.09
CA LYS A 2 18.54 61.40 22.87
C LYS A 2 17.82 60.04 22.81
N ASN A 3 16.65 60.06 22.13
CA ASN A 3 16.15 59.03 21.22
C ASN A 3 16.88 59.08 19.86
N LYS A 4 17.21 57.94 19.25
CA LYS A 4 17.30 57.65 17.78
C LYS A 4 17.26 56.12 17.60
N LEU A 5 16.20 55.51 17.07
CA LEU A 5 15.86 55.33 15.64
C LEU A 5 17.04 54.81 14.80
N PHE A 6 17.07 53.49 14.52
CA PHE A 6 17.86 52.91 13.44
C PHE A 6 16.96 52.12 12.50
N VAL A 7 17.09 52.49 11.23
CA VAL A 7 16.32 52.09 10.05
C VAL A 7 16.91 50.79 9.50
N TYR A 8 16.02 49.87 9.09
CA TYR A 8 16.36 48.71 8.27
C TYR A 8 16.70 49.16 6.84
N THR A 9 17.87 48.80 6.34
CA THR A 9 18.21 48.86 4.91
C THR A 9 18.71 47.51 4.45
N SER A 10 17.91 46.87 3.59
CA SER A 10 18.18 45.64 2.88
C SER A 10 19.32 45.81 1.86
N ILE A 11 20.28 44.89 1.84
CA ILE A 11 21.18 44.69 0.69
C ILE A 11 21.17 43.19 0.36
N LEU A 12 20.46 42.87 -0.73
CA LEU A 12 20.55 41.61 -1.47
C LEU A 12 21.87 41.59 -2.25
N LEU A 13 22.75 40.63 -1.94
CA LEU A 13 23.90 40.31 -2.78
C LEU A 13 23.60 39.02 -3.58
N PHE A 14 23.02 39.20 -4.77
CA PHE A 14 23.08 38.22 -5.86
C PHE A 14 24.42 38.44 -6.57
N ILE A 15 25.38 37.53 -6.43
CA ILE A 15 26.58 37.51 -7.28
C ILE A 15 26.31 36.53 -8.43
N ALA A 16 26.21 37.12 -9.62
CA ALA A 16 26.25 36.45 -10.90
C ALA A 16 27.64 35.83 -11.14
N LEU A 17 27.67 34.55 -11.47
CA LEU A 17 28.78 33.90 -12.16
C LEU A 17 28.22 33.25 -13.42
N ILE A 18 28.25 33.99 -14.52
CA ILE A 18 28.23 33.44 -15.88
C ILE A 18 29.44 34.03 -16.60
N SER A 19 30.42 33.20 -16.93
CA SER A 19 30.95 33.13 -18.30
C SER A 19 32.02 32.05 -18.47
N LYS A 20 31.80 31.23 -19.52
CA LYS A 20 32.75 30.44 -20.29
C LYS A 20 33.32 29.15 -19.70
N ALA A 21 32.66 28.05 -20.04
CA ALA A 21 33.24 27.04 -20.93
C ALA A 21 32.11 26.29 -21.65
N CYS A 22 31.78 26.71 -22.88
CA CYS A 22 31.12 25.86 -23.87
C CYS A 22 32.22 25.10 -24.60
N ASN A 23 32.14 23.77 -24.62
CA ASN A 23 32.27 22.97 -25.84
C ASN A 23 32.04 21.50 -25.48
N GLU A 24 30.77 21.08 -25.51
CA GLU A 24 30.44 19.73 -25.88
C GLU A 24 29.49 19.80 -27.08
N ASN A 25 29.78 18.98 -28.07
CA ASN A 25 29.12 18.92 -29.36
C ASN A 25 27.60 18.78 -29.21
N GLN A 26 26.85 19.82 -29.59
CA GLN A 26 25.40 19.77 -29.79
C GLN A 26 25.10 18.99 -31.08
N ASN A 27 25.21 17.65 -31.01
CA ASN A 27 24.62 16.75 -31.98
C ASN A 27 23.48 15.98 -31.30
N GLY A 28 22.31 16.61 -31.28
CA GLY A 28 20.98 15.97 -31.15
C GLY A 28 20.52 15.59 -29.74
N THR A 29 19.68 16.41 -29.10
CA THR A 29 18.68 15.94 -28.12
C THR A 29 17.42 16.82 -28.18
N GLY A 30 16.57 16.57 -29.18
CA GLY A 30 15.20 17.11 -29.15
C GLY A 30 14.44 16.52 -27.96
N THR A 31 13.57 17.31 -27.34
CA THR A 31 12.53 16.77 -26.46
C THR A 31 11.58 15.91 -27.29
N CYS A 32 11.20 14.73 -26.80
CA CYS A 32 10.19 13.93 -27.46
C CYS A 32 9.23 13.30 -26.44
N LEU A 33 7.95 13.36 -26.77
CA LEU A 33 6.86 12.76 -25.99
C LEU A 33 6.17 11.73 -26.88
N THR A 34 6.15 10.49 -26.44
CA THR A 34 5.29 9.46 -27.01
C THR A 34 4.03 9.35 -26.16
N ILE A 35 2.85 9.41 -26.77
CA ILE A 35 1.59 9.03 -26.13
C ILE A 35 1.22 7.66 -26.69
N SER A 36 0.96 6.68 -25.82
CA SER A 36 0.52 5.35 -26.24
C SER A 36 -0.74 4.90 -25.50
N ALA A 37 -1.57 4.13 -26.20
CA ALA A 37 -2.73 3.44 -25.68
C ALA A 37 -2.45 1.94 -25.71
N LYS A 38 -2.38 1.29 -24.54
CA LYS A 38 -2.03 -0.12 -24.41
C LYS A 38 -3.10 -0.88 -23.63
N ASN A 39 -3.36 -2.11 -24.04
CA ASN A 39 -4.17 -3.03 -23.22
C ASN A 39 -3.43 -3.35 -21.91
N ILE A 40 -4.16 -3.33 -20.80
CA ILE A 40 -3.56 -3.48 -19.46
C ILE A 40 -2.89 -4.86 -19.24
N ASN A 41 -3.40 -5.91 -19.89
CA ASN A 41 -2.93 -7.30 -19.72
C ASN A 41 -1.77 -7.63 -20.65
N ASN A 42 -2.00 -7.56 -21.97
CA ASN A 42 -1.03 -8.03 -22.97
C ASN A 42 -0.11 -6.93 -23.54
N LYS A 43 -0.31 -5.68 -23.10
CA LYS A 43 0.45 -4.48 -23.52
C LYS A 43 0.37 -4.14 -25.02
N SER A 44 -0.54 -4.77 -25.79
CA SER A 44 -0.73 -4.46 -27.21
C SER A 44 -1.28 -3.06 -27.41
N LEU A 45 -0.85 -2.38 -28.47
CA LEU A 45 -1.36 -1.05 -28.85
C LEU A 45 -2.84 -1.10 -29.25
N ILE A 46 -3.60 -0.09 -28.85
CA ILE A 46 -5.03 0.05 -29.15
C ILE A 46 -5.23 1.31 -30.00
N SER A 47 -5.73 1.13 -31.21
CA SER A 47 -6.07 2.24 -32.10
C SER A 47 -7.33 2.98 -31.64
N GLY A 48 -7.29 4.30 -31.73
CA GLY A 48 -8.41 5.20 -31.43
C GLY A 48 -8.17 6.06 -30.19
N GLY A 49 -9.26 6.63 -29.68
CA GLY A 49 -9.22 7.58 -28.58
C GLY A 49 -8.69 8.96 -28.97
N GLN A 50 -9.09 9.97 -28.21
CA GLN A 50 -8.67 11.36 -28.40
C GLN A 50 -8.00 11.88 -27.13
N TYR A 51 -6.86 12.55 -27.28
CA TYR A 51 -6.02 12.98 -26.18
C TYR A 51 -5.61 14.43 -26.36
N GLN A 52 -5.59 15.18 -25.26
CA GLN A 52 -5.15 16.57 -25.21
C GLN A 52 -3.90 16.71 -24.36
N ILE A 53 -2.96 17.52 -24.83
CA ILE A 53 -1.78 17.92 -24.05
C ILE A 53 -2.05 19.31 -23.48
N LEU A 54 -1.98 19.43 -22.17
CA LEU A 54 -2.14 20.68 -21.42
C LEU A 54 -0.79 21.12 -20.86
N ASN A 55 -0.46 22.41 -20.98
CA ASN A 55 0.71 22.98 -20.31
C ASN A 55 0.44 23.27 -18.83
N VAL A 56 1.44 23.78 -18.10
CA VAL A 56 1.33 24.13 -16.67
C VAL A 56 0.23 25.17 -16.36
N ASN A 57 -0.22 25.94 -17.35
CA ASN A 57 -1.31 26.92 -17.22
C ASN A 57 -2.67 26.34 -17.64
N ASN A 58 -2.77 25.01 -17.80
CA ASN A 58 -3.95 24.29 -18.31
C ASN A 58 -4.40 24.73 -19.71
N GLN A 59 -3.49 25.27 -20.53
CA GLN A 59 -3.78 25.61 -21.92
C GLN A 59 -3.50 24.43 -22.83
N VAL A 60 -4.38 24.18 -23.79
CA VAL A 60 -4.22 23.12 -24.80
C VAL A 60 -3.06 23.46 -25.73
N VAL A 61 -2.06 22.58 -25.77
CA VAL A 61 -0.88 22.67 -26.62
C VAL A 61 -1.05 21.84 -27.89
N GLY A 62 -1.89 20.79 -27.82
CA GLY A 62 -2.21 19.94 -28.95
C GLY A 62 -3.33 18.95 -28.63
N THR A 63 -3.99 18.45 -29.67
CA THR A 63 -5.00 17.38 -29.59
C THR A 63 -4.67 16.32 -30.64
N TYR A 64 -4.70 15.05 -30.23
CA TYR A 64 -4.24 13.93 -31.04
C TYR A 64 -5.22 12.76 -30.99
N ILE A 65 -5.32 12.03 -32.09
CA ILE A 65 -6.02 10.75 -32.20
C ILE A 65 -4.98 9.68 -32.48
N LEU A 66 -4.98 8.58 -31.72
CA LEU A 66 -3.97 7.54 -31.84
C LEU A 66 -4.40 6.47 -32.86
N THR A 67 -4.34 6.77 -34.16
CA THR A 67 -4.80 5.85 -35.23
C THR A 67 -3.99 4.54 -35.35
N SER A 68 -2.80 4.47 -34.74
CA SER A 68 -2.00 3.26 -34.60
C SER A 68 -1.79 2.86 -33.13
N GLY A 69 -2.54 3.50 -32.22
CA GLY A 69 -2.38 3.37 -30.77
C GLY A 69 -1.16 4.07 -30.17
N THR A 70 -0.38 4.79 -30.98
CA THR A 70 0.74 5.59 -30.50
C THR A 70 0.95 6.85 -31.34
N MET A 71 1.53 7.90 -30.74
CA MET A 71 1.86 9.17 -31.40
C MET A 71 3.13 9.75 -30.80
N ASN A 72 4.11 10.09 -31.64
CA ASN A 72 5.31 10.80 -31.22
C ASN A 72 5.17 12.30 -31.50
N ILE A 73 5.31 13.11 -30.45
CA ILE A 73 5.30 14.57 -30.50
C ILE A 73 6.71 15.07 -30.20
N THR A 74 7.28 15.82 -31.15
CA THR A 74 8.59 16.47 -31.02
C THR A 74 8.42 17.98 -30.80
N ASN A 75 9.50 18.63 -30.36
CA ASN A 75 9.58 20.10 -30.20
C ASN A 75 8.68 20.71 -29.11
N LEU A 76 8.26 19.91 -28.12
CA LEU A 76 7.64 20.46 -26.91
C LEU A 76 8.71 21.10 -26.02
N ALA A 77 8.47 22.32 -25.53
CA ALA A 77 9.40 22.93 -24.60
C ALA A 77 9.56 22.08 -23.32
N ILE A 78 10.75 22.09 -22.73
CA ILE A 78 10.98 21.48 -21.41
C ILE A 78 10.01 22.09 -20.41
N GLY A 79 9.34 21.24 -19.62
CA GLY A 79 8.30 21.70 -18.73
C GLY A 79 7.40 20.58 -18.22
N LYS A 80 6.42 20.98 -17.42
CA LYS A 80 5.36 20.09 -16.92
C LYS A 80 4.19 20.10 -17.89
N TYR A 81 3.66 18.91 -18.16
CA TYR A 81 2.48 18.72 -18.97
C TYR A 81 1.52 17.74 -18.31
N VAL A 82 0.24 17.89 -18.65
CA VAL A 82 -0.80 16.90 -18.35
C VAL A 82 -1.34 16.40 -19.68
N ILE A 83 -1.34 15.09 -19.87
CA ILE A 83 -2.03 14.46 -20.98
C ILE A 83 -3.38 13.98 -20.46
N GLU A 84 -4.45 14.42 -21.10
CA GLU A 84 -5.83 14.05 -20.76
C GLU A 84 -6.47 13.27 -21.90
N GLU A 85 -7.08 12.13 -21.58
CA GLU A 85 -8.01 11.45 -22.48
C GLU A 85 -9.35 12.17 -22.50
N ILE A 86 -9.77 12.58 -23.69
CA ILE A 86 -11.07 13.20 -23.96
C ILE A 86 -12.13 12.15 -24.30
N SER A 87 -11.74 11.12 -25.06
CA SER A 87 -12.60 9.98 -25.40
C SER A 87 -11.77 8.71 -25.50
N SER A 88 -12.29 7.61 -24.93
CA SER A 88 -11.63 6.30 -24.98
C SER A 88 -11.71 5.67 -26.38
N PRO A 89 -10.80 4.74 -26.73
CA PRO A 89 -10.95 3.88 -27.89
C PRO A 89 -12.23 3.01 -27.81
N ASP A 90 -12.78 2.65 -28.96
CA ASP A 90 -14.01 1.86 -29.02
C ASP A 90 -13.87 0.51 -28.29
N ASN A 91 -14.85 0.19 -27.43
CA ASN A 91 -14.89 -1.01 -26.58
C ASN A 91 -13.85 -1.05 -25.45
N TYR A 92 -13.16 0.06 -25.17
CA TYR A 92 -12.20 0.13 -24.07
C TYR A 92 -12.54 1.24 -23.08
N ASP A 93 -12.28 0.96 -21.81
CA ASP A 93 -12.32 1.96 -20.75
C ASP A 93 -10.91 2.19 -20.20
N ALA A 94 -10.54 3.45 -20.04
CA ALA A 94 -9.25 3.83 -19.47
C ALA A 94 -9.20 3.52 -17.97
N SER A 95 -8.11 2.93 -17.50
CA SER A 95 -7.87 2.78 -16.06
C SER A 95 -7.59 4.13 -15.39
N GLN A 96 -7.03 5.08 -16.14
CA GLN A 96 -6.82 6.46 -15.74
C GLN A 96 -6.97 7.40 -16.95
N LYS A 97 -7.58 8.58 -16.73
CA LYS A 97 -7.84 9.56 -17.80
C LYS A 97 -6.85 10.69 -17.88
N ARG A 98 -5.92 10.79 -16.93
CA ARG A 98 -4.91 11.86 -16.89
C ARG A 98 -3.56 11.29 -16.51
N ILE A 99 -2.51 11.74 -17.19
CA ILE A 99 -1.12 11.41 -16.88
C ILE A 99 -0.34 12.71 -16.78
N GLU A 100 0.33 12.93 -15.65
CA GLU A 100 1.23 14.05 -15.46
C GLU A 100 2.67 13.66 -15.80
N ILE A 101 3.36 14.49 -16.58
CA ILE A 101 4.75 14.25 -16.96
C ILE A 101 5.62 15.50 -16.79
N ILE A 102 6.92 15.28 -16.65
CA ILE A 102 7.95 16.32 -16.70
C ILE A 102 8.87 16.03 -17.88
N LEU A 103 8.75 16.83 -18.94
CA LEU A 103 9.58 16.70 -20.12
C LEU A 103 10.94 17.37 -19.90
N LYS A 104 12.01 16.67 -20.27
CA LYS A 104 13.43 17.10 -20.13
C LYS A 104 14.19 16.82 -21.43
N TYR A 105 15.52 16.91 -21.40
CA TYR A 105 16.42 16.49 -22.51
C TYR A 105 16.47 14.96 -22.70
N SER A 106 15.33 14.30 -22.62
CA SER A 106 15.16 12.85 -22.83
C SER A 106 13.76 12.58 -23.36
N CYS A 107 13.61 11.50 -24.12
CA CYS A 107 12.30 11.03 -24.53
C CYS A 107 11.54 10.41 -23.35
N ILE A 108 10.24 10.64 -23.30
CA ILE A 108 9.33 10.05 -22.31
C ILE A 108 8.10 9.46 -23.00
N GLU A 109 7.55 8.40 -22.43
CA GLU A 109 6.32 7.78 -22.92
C GLU A 109 5.19 7.88 -21.86
N ALA A 110 4.14 8.61 -22.19
CA ALA A 110 2.89 8.62 -21.45
C ALA A 110 1.99 7.47 -21.94
N THR A 111 1.83 6.43 -21.12
CA THR A 111 1.05 5.23 -21.47
C THR A 111 -0.31 5.24 -20.78
N PHE A 112 -1.38 5.34 -21.56
CA PHE A 112 -2.75 5.07 -21.11
C PHE A 112 -3.01 3.57 -21.14
N SER A 113 -3.37 3.01 -19.99
CA SER A 113 -3.74 1.59 -19.87
C SER A 113 -5.25 1.43 -20.01
N TYR A 114 -5.66 0.49 -20.87
CA TYR A 114 -7.05 0.25 -21.21
C TYR A 114 -7.50 -1.15 -20.83
N ILE A 115 -8.76 -1.22 -20.41
CA ILE A 115 -9.47 -2.43 -20.04
C ILE A 115 -10.53 -2.68 -21.09
N ASP A 116 -10.60 -3.90 -21.60
CA ASP A 116 -11.70 -4.30 -22.49
C ASP A 116 -13.03 -4.13 -21.73
N SER A 117 -13.93 -3.35 -22.30
CA SER A 117 -15.19 -2.96 -21.64
C SER A 117 -16.12 -4.15 -21.41
N LYS A 118 -15.96 -5.24 -22.17
CA LYS A 118 -16.77 -6.46 -22.09
C LYS A 118 -16.11 -7.51 -21.21
N LEU A 119 -14.82 -7.76 -21.40
CA LEU A 119 -14.10 -8.81 -20.67
C LEU A 119 -13.75 -8.38 -19.24
N LYS A 120 -13.40 -7.09 -19.05
CA LYS A 120 -12.99 -6.53 -17.75
C LYS A 120 -11.88 -7.33 -17.04
N GLU A 121 -11.03 -8.00 -17.81
CA GLU A 121 -9.86 -8.69 -17.28
C GLU A 121 -8.80 -7.66 -16.87
N ILE A 122 -8.32 -7.79 -15.65
CA ILE A 122 -7.27 -6.95 -15.07
C ILE A 122 -6.13 -7.85 -14.56
N PRO A 123 -4.87 -7.38 -14.57
CA PRO A 123 -3.74 -8.23 -14.20
C PRO A 123 -3.84 -8.69 -12.74
N GLU A 124 -3.49 -9.95 -12.46
CA GLU A 124 -3.36 -10.41 -11.06
C GLU A 124 -2.17 -9.76 -10.36
N GLU A 125 -1.14 -9.38 -11.11
CA GLU A 125 0.08 -8.80 -10.56
C GLU A 125 0.53 -7.58 -11.36
N GLN A 126 1.23 -6.67 -10.70
CA GLN A 126 1.84 -5.49 -11.31
C GLN A 126 3.21 -5.22 -10.72
N THR A 127 4.20 -4.98 -11.58
CA THR A 127 5.49 -4.43 -11.16
C THR A 127 5.42 -2.91 -11.18
N LEU A 128 5.94 -2.29 -10.12
CA LEU A 128 5.79 -0.87 -9.81
C LEU A 128 7.13 -0.27 -9.41
N GLN A 129 7.32 0.99 -9.74
CA GLN A 129 8.41 1.80 -9.23
C GLN A 129 7.89 2.75 -8.15
N PHE A 130 8.57 2.82 -7.00
CA PHE A 130 8.29 3.82 -5.97
C PHE A 130 9.16 5.05 -6.18
N ILE A 131 8.56 6.17 -6.59
CA ILE A 131 9.28 7.35 -7.05
C ILE A 131 9.01 8.54 -6.13
N ASN A 132 10.02 9.39 -5.88
CA ASN A 132 9.87 10.61 -5.06
C ASN A 132 9.80 11.96 -5.84
N TYR A 133 9.25 12.95 -5.13
CA TYR A 133 8.79 14.35 -5.30
C TYR A 133 8.81 15.04 -6.66
N GLN A 134 9.60 14.62 -7.63
CA GLN A 134 9.65 15.26 -8.94
C GLN A 134 9.65 14.24 -10.08
N GLY A 135 9.36 12.97 -9.79
CA GLY A 135 9.43 11.90 -10.79
C GLY A 135 10.87 11.49 -11.13
N LEU A 136 11.84 11.84 -10.28
CA LEU A 136 13.28 11.81 -10.65
C LEU A 136 14.14 10.81 -9.91
N ILE A 137 13.66 10.26 -8.79
CA ILE A 137 14.42 9.30 -8.01
C ILE A 137 13.53 8.09 -7.78
N ASN A 138 13.87 7.00 -8.46
CA ASN A 138 13.37 5.67 -8.13
C ASN A 138 14.01 5.25 -6.80
N LEU A 139 13.17 5.07 -5.77
CA LEU A 139 13.56 4.64 -4.43
C LEU A 139 13.51 3.13 -4.27
N GLY A 140 12.84 2.41 -5.17
CA GLY A 140 12.77 0.96 -5.17
C GLY A 140 11.69 0.40 -6.09
N GLU A 141 11.86 -0.86 -6.45
CA GLU A 141 10.90 -1.64 -7.22
C GLU A 141 10.08 -2.55 -6.30
N TYR A 142 8.79 -2.65 -6.57
CA TYR A 142 7.83 -3.41 -5.79
C TYR A 142 6.89 -4.16 -6.72
N ASN A 143 6.38 -5.30 -6.26
CA ASN A 143 5.28 -5.97 -6.91
C ASN A 143 3.99 -5.71 -6.11
N ALA A 144 2.89 -5.72 -6.84
CA ALA A 144 1.56 -5.71 -6.29
C ALA A 144 0.82 -6.96 -6.71
N VAL A 145 0.04 -7.52 -5.79
CA VAL A 145 -0.86 -8.66 -6.02
C VAL A 145 -2.31 -8.20 -5.88
N ARG A 146 -3.18 -8.73 -6.72
CA ARG A 146 -4.61 -8.44 -6.70
C ARG A 146 -5.31 -9.38 -5.71
N ILE A 147 -6.00 -8.79 -4.75
CA ILE A 147 -6.74 -9.54 -3.73
C ILE A 147 -8.12 -8.90 -3.57
N GLY A 148 -9.14 -9.61 -4.05
CA GLY A 148 -10.50 -9.08 -4.11
C GLY A 148 -10.57 -7.82 -4.98
N GLU A 149 -11.03 -6.71 -4.39
CA GLU A 149 -11.21 -5.43 -5.09
C GLU A 149 -10.01 -4.47 -4.95
N TYR A 150 -8.81 -5.00 -4.71
CA TYR A 150 -7.62 -4.20 -4.42
C TYR A 150 -6.38 -4.78 -5.09
N TYR A 151 -5.43 -3.90 -5.40
CA TYR A 151 -4.02 -4.25 -5.43
C TYR A 151 -3.36 -3.94 -4.09
N TRP A 152 -2.44 -4.82 -3.67
CA TRP A 152 -1.66 -4.68 -2.46
C TRP A 152 -0.18 -4.86 -2.77
N ILE A 153 0.69 -4.02 -2.20
CA ILE A 153 2.13 -4.30 -2.26
C ILE A 153 2.41 -5.61 -1.52
N ASP A 154 3.10 -6.52 -2.21
CA ASP A 154 3.32 -7.91 -1.82
C ASP A 154 4.36 -8.09 -0.70
N ARG A 155 5.01 -7.01 -0.27
CA ARG A 155 6.04 -7.01 0.78
C ARG A 155 6.10 -5.67 1.50
N ASN A 156 6.67 -5.67 2.69
CA ASN A 156 6.95 -4.44 3.42
C ASN A 156 7.95 -3.57 2.65
N PHE A 157 7.77 -2.25 2.68
CA PHE A 157 8.72 -1.33 2.06
C PHE A 157 10.12 -1.45 2.67
N THR A 158 11.14 -1.30 1.82
CA THR A 158 12.56 -1.50 2.20
C THR A 158 13.44 -0.30 1.85
N HIS A 159 12.87 0.73 1.21
CA HIS A 159 13.62 1.89 0.74
C HIS A 159 13.90 2.88 1.86
N THR A 160 15.02 3.61 1.79
CA THR A 160 15.38 4.61 2.80
C THR A 160 14.72 5.97 2.48
N ILE A 161 14.08 6.57 3.48
CA ILE A 161 13.60 7.96 3.42
C ILE A 161 14.58 8.86 4.16
N LYS A 162 15.30 9.73 3.43
CA LYS A 162 16.33 10.61 4.01
C LYS A 162 15.79 11.90 4.62
N LYS A 163 14.57 12.33 4.24
CA LYS A 163 13.93 13.55 4.75
C LYS A 163 13.00 13.19 5.90
N GLY A 164 13.27 13.71 7.09
CA GLY A 164 12.45 13.44 8.27
C GLY A 164 13.19 13.50 9.62
N ASN A 165 14.20 14.36 9.80
CA ASN A 165 14.84 14.59 11.12
C ASN A 165 15.48 13.38 11.84
N GLY A 166 15.97 12.35 11.15
CA GLY A 166 16.84 11.34 11.80
C GLY A 166 16.12 10.43 12.81
N PHE A 167 14.92 9.91 12.51
CA PHE A 167 14.26 8.96 13.43
C PHE A 167 14.82 7.54 13.27
N GLU A 168 14.22 6.73 12.40
CA GLU A 168 14.65 5.35 12.18
C GLU A 168 16.06 5.24 11.58
N ASN A 169 16.51 6.31 10.91
CA ASN A 169 17.84 6.36 10.28
C ASN A 169 18.97 6.64 11.28
N ASP A 170 18.71 7.33 12.39
CA ASP A 170 19.73 7.59 13.42
C ASP A 170 19.92 6.38 14.32
N VAL A 171 18.90 5.52 14.39
CA VAL A 171 18.95 4.25 15.10
C VAL A 171 18.62 3.13 14.11
N PRO A 172 19.52 2.81 13.16
CA PRO A 172 19.30 1.72 12.23
C PRO A 172 19.24 0.38 12.98
N ILE A 173 18.68 -0.64 12.35
CA ILE A 173 18.68 -1.97 12.96
C ILE A 173 20.12 -2.52 13.05
N THR A 174 20.45 -3.14 14.19
CA THR A 174 21.74 -3.78 14.43
C THR A 174 21.52 -5.17 15.01
N GLN A 175 22.51 -6.07 14.88
CA GLN A 175 22.44 -7.37 15.55
C GLN A 175 22.35 -7.21 17.07
N ASN A 176 22.93 -6.16 17.66
CA ASN A 176 22.81 -5.89 19.10
C ASN A 176 21.37 -5.53 19.51
N ILE A 177 20.65 -4.74 18.70
CA ILE A 177 19.22 -4.45 18.95
C ILE A 177 18.39 -5.74 18.83
N LEU A 178 18.68 -6.60 17.85
CA LEU A 178 18.03 -7.90 17.71
C LEU A 178 18.32 -8.81 18.92
N ASN A 179 19.59 -8.97 19.31
CA ASN A 179 19.99 -9.79 20.45
C ASN A 179 19.31 -9.32 21.73
N ARG A 180 19.26 -8.01 21.97
CA ARG A 180 18.55 -7.44 23.12
C ARG A 180 17.07 -7.80 23.11
N TYR A 181 16.40 -7.76 21.96
CA TYR A 181 15.01 -8.20 21.84
C TYR A 181 14.87 -9.70 22.14
N LEU A 182 15.70 -10.52 21.50
CA LEU A 182 15.67 -11.98 21.64
C LEU A 182 15.81 -12.40 23.11
N GLU A 183 16.79 -11.84 23.84
CA GLU A 183 16.99 -12.07 25.27
C GLU A 183 15.75 -11.71 26.10
N ARG A 184 15.12 -10.58 25.80
CA ARG A 184 13.89 -10.13 26.49
C ARG A 184 12.73 -11.11 26.28
N VAL A 185 12.56 -11.64 25.08
CA VAL A 185 11.53 -12.66 24.78
C VAL A 185 11.99 -14.09 25.07
N ARG A 186 13.11 -14.26 25.79
CA ARG A 186 13.70 -15.55 26.20
C ARG A 186 14.05 -16.48 25.04
N ILE A 187 14.39 -15.90 23.89
CA ILE A 187 15.04 -16.58 22.78
C ILE A 187 16.53 -16.30 22.91
N ASP A 188 17.33 -17.32 23.23
CA ASP A 188 18.80 -17.27 23.08
C ASP A 188 19.22 -16.68 21.70
N PRO A 189 20.00 -15.58 21.68
CA PRO A 189 20.46 -14.94 20.46
C PRO A 189 21.16 -15.84 19.45
N GLN A 190 21.83 -16.94 19.88
CA GLN A 190 22.58 -17.80 18.96
C GLN A 190 21.73 -18.38 17.82
N TYR A 191 20.42 -18.52 18.03
CA TYR A 191 19.49 -19.09 17.06
C TYR A 191 19.03 -18.10 15.98
N TYR A 192 19.40 -16.81 16.09
CA TYR A 192 19.02 -15.78 15.13
C TYR A 192 20.15 -14.76 14.93
N GLN A 193 21.29 -15.26 14.43
CA GLN A 193 22.43 -14.44 14.03
C GLN A 193 22.45 -14.24 12.52
N LEU A 194 22.36 -12.99 12.07
CA LEU A 194 22.41 -12.65 10.67
C LEU A 194 23.84 -12.32 10.26
N SER A 195 24.39 -13.03 9.26
CA SER A 195 25.70 -12.73 8.68
C SER A 195 25.77 -11.34 8.05
N ASN A 196 24.63 -10.85 7.57
CA ASN A 196 24.44 -9.49 7.09
C ASN A 196 23.15 -8.91 7.65
N ILE A 197 23.27 -7.93 8.55
CA ILE A 197 22.13 -7.29 9.20
C ILE A 197 21.17 -6.59 8.21
N THR A 198 21.64 -6.17 7.04
CA THR A 198 20.76 -5.52 6.05
C THR A 198 19.73 -6.48 5.46
N ASN A 199 19.98 -7.81 5.54
CA ASN A 199 18.99 -8.81 5.17
C ASN A 199 17.73 -8.71 6.04
N PHE A 200 17.85 -8.25 7.29
CA PHE A 200 16.68 -8.06 8.14
C PHE A 200 15.68 -7.09 7.51
N GLU A 201 16.12 -5.88 7.16
CA GLU A 201 15.24 -4.89 6.52
C GLU A 201 14.81 -5.32 5.11
N LYS A 202 15.64 -6.06 4.38
CA LYS A 202 15.29 -6.60 3.06
C LYS A 202 14.10 -7.56 3.12
N TYR A 203 14.06 -8.42 4.15
CA TYR A 203 13.13 -9.55 4.21
C TYR A 203 11.97 -9.34 5.18
N TYR A 204 12.18 -8.64 6.30
CA TYR A 204 11.10 -8.19 7.20
C TYR A 204 10.54 -6.83 6.82
N GLY A 205 11.26 -6.02 6.04
CA GLY A 205 10.90 -4.64 5.77
C GLY A 205 11.52 -3.65 6.74
N ARG A 206 11.54 -2.38 6.33
CA ARG A 206 11.92 -1.25 7.18
C ARG A 206 10.74 -0.83 8.05
N TYR A 207 11.08 -0.27 9.22
CA TYR A 207 10.14 0.33 10.16
C TYR A 207 10.24 1.83 10.01
N TYR A 208 9.18 2.46 9.53
CA TYR A 208 9.15 3.88 9.23
C TYR A 208 8.58 4.64 10.41
N SER A 209 9.21 5.76 10.76
CA SER A 209 8.64 6.71 11.71
C SER A 209 7.48 7.48 11.09
N TYR A 210 6.68 8.10 11.96
CA TYR A 210 5.56 8.95 11.58
C TYR A 210 5.96 10.02 10.51
N PRO A 211 7.05 10.80 10.67
CA PRO A 211 7.44 11.81 9.68
C PRO A 211 7.89 11.22 8.34
N SER A 212 8.51 10.04 8.33
CA SER A 212 8.86 9.35 7.08
C SER A 212 7.60 8.89 6.32
N ILE A 213 6.57 8.44 7.03
CA ILE A 213 5.29 8.06 6.42
C ILE A 213 4.58 9.29 5.84
N GLU A 214 4.53 10.41 6.58
CA GLU A 214 3.98 11.65 6.04
C GLU A 214 4.75 12.13 4.81
N TYR A 215 6.08 12.01 4.82
CA TYR A 215 6.91 12.34 3.67
C TYR A 215 6.56 11.45 2.47
N MET A 216 6.45 10.13 2.66
CA MET A 216 6.05 9.20 1.59
C MET A 216 4.69 9.56 1.02
N ASN A 217 3.68 9.78 1.86
CA ASN A 217 2.31 10.09 1.44
C ASN A 217 2.22 11.43 0.68
N LYS A 218 3.04 12.41 1.05
CA LYS A 218 3.01 13.75 0.43
C LYS A 218 3.85 13.85 -0.84
N TYR A 219 4.94 13.09 -0.91
CA TYR A 219 6.00 13.34 -1.86
C TYR A 219 6.41 12.11 -2.66
N CYS A 220 5.81 10.94 -2.46
CA CYS A 220 6.13 9.75 -3.25
C CYS A 220 4.86 9.19 -3.92
N PHE A 221 5.05 8.40 -4.97
CA PHE A 221 3.97 7.74 -5.68
C PHE A 221 4.44 6.42 -6.29
N MET A 222 3.48 5.54 -6.62
CA MET A 222 3.72 4.34 -7.41
C MET A 222 3.59 4.67 -8.89
N ALA A 223 4.53 4.17 -9.68
CA ALA A 223 4.60 4.38 -11.11
C ALA A 223 4.66 3.06 -11.88
N ASP A 224 4.24 3.11 -13.15
CA ASP A 224 4.41 2.01 -14.09
C ASP A 224 5.89 1.86 -14.52
N GLU A 225 6.15 0.90 -15.41
CA GLU A 225 7.47 0.65 -16.00
C GLU A 225 8.08 1.84 -16.75
N ASN A 226 7.24 2.79 -17.21
CA ASN A 226 7.65 3.99 -17.92
C ASN A 226 7.82 5.20 -16.98
N GLY A 227 7.63 5.00 -15.67
CA GLY A 227 7.69 6.06 -14.67
C GLY A 227 6.43 6.94 -14.62
N ASN A 228 5.35 6.56 -15.30
CA ASN A 228 4.08 7.27 -15.22
C ASN A 228 3.41 6.99 -13.88
N LYS A 229 2.97 8.05 -13.18
CA LYS A 229 2.22 7.91 -11.95
C LYS A 229 0.95 7.07 -12.18
N ILE A 230 0.69 6.14 -11.27
CA ILE A 230 -0.56 5.39 -11.18
C ILE A 230 -1.35 5.94 -10.01
N GLU A 231 -2.55 6.46 -10.28
CA GLU A 231 -3.40 7.04 -9.25
C GLU A 231 -3.97 6.00 -8.27
N GLY A 232 -4.33 6.47 -7.07
CA GLY A 232 -5.06 5.68 -6.07
C GLY A 232 -4.21 4.82 -5.14
N TRP A 233 -2.91 4.66 -5.40
CA TRP A 233 -1.97 4.06 -4.44
C TRP A 233 -1.80 4.94 -3.22
N ARG A 234 -2.02 4.38 -2.03
CA ARG A 234 -1.93 5.10 -0.76
C ARG A 234 -1.69 4.19 0.43
N LEU A 235 -1.42 4.80 1.58
CA LEU A 235 -1.52 4.12 2.86
C LEU A 235 -2.97 3.56 3.03
N PRO A 236 -3.13 2.29 3.44
CA PRO A 236 -4.46 1.71 3.65
C PRO A 236 -5.20 2.38 4.81
N PHE A 237 -6.52 2.44 4.72
CA PHE A 237 -7.40 2.68 5.87
C PHE A 237 -7.68 1.33 6.56
N PRO A 238 -8.08 1.32 7.84
CA PRO A 238 -8.46 0.07 8.50
C PRO A 238 -9.55 -0.72 7.75
N ALA A 239 -10.52 -0.04 7.12
CA ALA A 239 -11.56 -0.69 6.32
C ALA A 239 -11.02 -1.46 5.11
N ASP A 240 -9.90 -1.02 4.52
CA ASP A 240 -9.26 -1.74 3.41
C ASP A 240 -8.66 -3.07 3.92
N TYR A 241 -8.05 -3.06 5.11
CA TYR A 241 -7.56 -4.29 5.74
C TYR A 241 -8.68 -5.22 6.19
N ARG A 242 -9.81 -4.71 6.68
CA ARG A 242 -10.99 -5.54 7.00
C ARG A 242 -11.46 -6.31 5.77
N GLN A 243 -11.50 -5.64 4.62
CA GLN A 243 -11.84 -6.30 3.37
C GLN A 243 -10.76 -7.32 2.96
N LEU A 244 -9.46 -7.00 3.08
CA LEU A 244 -8.37 -7.96 2.84
C LEU A 244 -8.48 -9.20 3.74
N PHE A 245 -8.73 -9.02 5.04
CA PHE A 245 -8.88 -10.12 5.99
C PHE A 245 -10.11 -10.97 5.67
N ALA A 246 -11.21 -10.34 5.27
CA ALA A 246 -12.41 -11.01 4.77
C ALA A 246 -12.21 -11.74 3.43
N MET A 247 -11.05 -11.61 2.76
CA MET A 247 -10.67 -12.46 1.63
C MET A 247 -9.94 -13.73 2.09
N SER A 248 -9.64 -13.89 3.37
CA SER A 248 -9.03 -15.12 3.89
C SER A 248 -10.12 -16.17 4.11
N PRO A 249 -10.00 -17.37 3.52
CA PRO A 249 -10.95 -18.45 3.79
C PRO A 249 -10.75 -18.96 5.22
N PHE A 250 -11.86 -19.25 5.90
CA PHE A 250 -11.83 -19.88 7.22
C PHE A 250 -12.43 -21.29 7.19
N ASN A 251 -12.16 -22.11 8.22
CA ASN A 251 -12.43 -23.56 8.21
C ASN A 251 -11.73 -24.34 7.10
N THR A 252 -10.47 -23.98 6.82
CA THR A 252 -9.62 -24.76 5.92
C THR A 252 -9.11 -26.03 6.60
N SER A 253 -8.50 -26.95 5.85
CA SER A 253 -7.87 -28.18 6.40
C SER A 253 -6.71 -27.89 7.37
N HIS A 254 -6.27 -26.64 7.48
CA HIS A 254 -5.19 -26.21 8.35
C HIS A 254 -5.65 -25.75 9.73
N ASP A 255 -6.94 -25.42 9.90
CA ASP A 255 -7.51 -24.99 11.18
C ASP A 255 -8.43 -26.05 11.81
N ALA A 256 -8.53 -26.03 13.15
CA ALA A 256 -9.59 -26.74 13.85
C ALA A 256 -10.93 -26.09 13.51
N THR A 257 -12.01 -26.84 13.35
CA THR A 257 -13.31 -26.27 12.99
C THR A 257 -13.76 -25.17 13.96
N HIS A 258 -14.14 -24.03 13.42
CA HIS A 258 -14.65 -22.87 14.13
C HIS A 258 -15.75 -22.20 13.28
N THR A 259 -16.47 -21.20 13.80
CA THR A 259 -17.60 -20.61 13.06
C THR A 259 -17.32 -19.22 12.50
N ASN A 260 -16.18 -18.63 12.86
CA ASN A 260 -15.91 -17.22 12.64
C ASN A 260 -14.46 -17.00 12.21
N LEU A 261 -14.23 -16.13 11.21
CA LEU A 261 -12.88 -15.70 10.84
C LEU A 261 -12.07 -15.22 12.07
N ASN A 262 -10.84 -15.71 12.21
CA ASN A 262 -9.92 -15.41 13.30
C ASN A 262 -8.51 -15.03 12.80
N GLU A 263 -7.57 -14.76 13.71
CA GLU A 263 -6.18 -14.38 13.36
C GLU A 263 -5.49 -15.42 12.47
N ARG A 264 -5.73 -16.70 12.76
CA ARG A 264 -5.02 -17.82 12.18
C ARG A 264 -5.40 -18.01 10.72
N ASP A 265 -6.69 -17.84 10.40
CA ASP A 265 -7.15 -17.87 9.01
C ASP A 265 -6.43 -16.80 8.17
N VAL A 266 -6.38 -15.57 8.70
CA VAL A 266 -5.72 -14.43 8.04
C VAL A 266 -4.22 -14.69 7.92
N ARG A 267 -3.59 -15.18 8.98
CA ARG A 267 -2.17 -15.53 8.99
C ARG A 267 -1.86 -16.62 7.98
N PHE A 268 -2.62 -17.71 7.94
CA PHE A 268 -2.39 -18.82 7.01
C PHE A 268 -2.60 -18.40 5.55
N ALA A 269 -3.58 -17.55 5.27
CA ALA A 269 -3.87 -17.10 3.91
C ALA A 269 -2.84 -16.06 3.40
N LEU A 270 -2.31 -15.20 4.29
CA LEU A 270 -1.56 -14.00 3.89
C LEU A 270 -0.07 -14.01 4.23
N SER A 271 0.39 -14.84 5.18
CA SER A 271 1.81 -14.90 5.55
C SER A 271 2.67 -15.63 4.54
N SER A 272 3.93 -15.22 4.44
CA SER A 272 4.93 -15.96 3.65
C SER A 272 4.95 -17.44 4.03
N MET A 273 5.23 -18.33 3.07
CA MET A 273 5.44 -19.74 3.40
C MET A 273 6.84 -19.96 3.98
N ASN A 274 6.98 -21.04 4.76
CA ASN A 274 8.26 -21.44 5.32
C ASN A 274 9.29 -21.67 4.19
N GLY A 275 10.39 -20.93 4.24
CA GLY A 275 11.48 -21.02 3.26
C GLY A 275 11.32 -20.18 1.98
N GLU A 276 10.13 -19.64 1.68
CA GLU A 276 9.96 -18.78 0.49
C GLU A 276 10.59 -17.40 0.67
N ASN A 277 10.43 -16.83 1.86
CA ASN A 277 11.25 -15.73 2.30
C ASN A 277 12.40 -16.31 3.15
N PRO A 278 13.68 -15.97 2.89
CA PRO A 278 14.82 -16.51 3.63
C PRO A 278 14.77 -16.31 5.14
N LEU A 279 14.01 -15.34 5.65
CA LEU A 279 13.77 -15.13 7.08
C LEU A 279 12.38 -15.58 7.55
N ALA A 280 11.56 -16.16 6.67
CA ALA A 280 10.33 -16.84 7.02
C ALA A 280 10.63 -18.27 7.47
N PHE A 281 11.08 -18.39 8.71
CA PHE A 281 11.23 -19.66 9.39
C PHE A 281 10.85 -19.51 10.86
N ASN A 282 10.38 -20.61 11.45
CA ASN A 282 10.05 -20.64 12.86
C ASN A 282 11.32 -20.87 13.67
N ILE A 283 11.65 -19.95 14.58
CA ILE A 283 12.77 -20.13 15.50
C ILE A 283 12.39 -21.21 16.51
N TYR A 284 13.20 -22.27 16.59
CA TYR A 284 12.96 -23.42 17.45
C TYR A 284 14.12 -23.62 18.42
N GLN A 285 13.81 -23.64 19.72
CA GLN A 285 14.78 -23.93 20.78
C GLN A 285 14.50 -25.29 21.41
N GLY A 286 14.77 -26.36 20.66
CA GLY A 286 14.59 -27.73 21.16
C GLY A 286 13.14 -28.14 21.48
N ASN A 287 12.94 -29.44 21.67
CA ASN A 287 11.61 -30.00 22.01
C ASN A 287 11.20 -29.55 23.42
N ASN A 288 10.11 -28.77 23.48
CA ASN A 288 9.43 -28.20 24.66
C ASN A 288 9.84 -26.77 25.09
N SER A 289 10.51 -25.98 24.24
CA SER A 289 10.63 -24.54 24.54
C SER A 289 9.28 -23.84 24.43
N PRO A 290 8.86 -23.07 25.44
CA PRO A 290 7.66 -22.24 25.37
C PRO A 290 7.84 -21.02 24.44
N TYR A 291 9.01 -20.82 23.84
CA TYR A 291 9.37 -19.66 23.01
C TYR A 291 9.40 -20.00 21.51
N LYS A 292 8.60 -20.99 21.09
CA LYS A 292 8.46 -21.40 19.68
C LYS A 292 7.69 -20.32 18.90
N VAL A 293 8.28 -19.84 17.81
CA VAL A 293 7.57 -19.04 16.81
C VAL A 293 6.73 -19.96 15.93
N TYR A 294 5.50 -19.60 15.61
CA TYR A 294 4.56 -20.43 14.84
C TYR A 294 4.01 -19.75 13.59
N TRP A 295 4.53 -18.56 13.24
CA TRP A 295 3.90 -17.70 12.25
C TRP A 295 3.78 -18.33 10.87
N PHE A 296 4.81 -19.06 10.47
CA PHE A 296 4.91 -19.70 9.15
C PHE A 296 4.46 -21.16 9.15
N GLU A 297 3.97 -21.67 10.30
CA GLU A 297 3.41 -23.01 10.38
C GLU A 297 2.07 -23.05 9.63
N LYS A 298 1.88 -24.01 8.72
CA LYS A 298 0.67 -24.19 7.89
C LYS A 298 0.28 -22.99 7.01
N SER A 299 1.18 -22.04 6.79
CA SER A 299 0.90 -20.95 5.86
C SER A 299 0.76 -21.48 4.44
N THR A 300 -0.25 -20.97 3.73
CA THR A 300 -0.56 -21.29 2.34
C THR A 300 -0.25 -20.13 1.40
N ASN A 301 -0.19 -18.90 1.91
CA ASN A 301 0.11 -17.68 1.16
C ASN A 301 -0.67 -17.61 -0.17
N ILE A 302 -1.97 -17.90 -0.16
CA ILE A 302 -2.78 -18.17 -1.37
C ILE A 302 -2.81 -17.00 -2.37
N TYR A 303 -2.40 -15.80 -1.93
CA TYR A 303 -2.37 -14.59 -2.74
C TYR A 303 -0.97 -14.04 -3.02
N GLY A 304 0.09 -14.69 -2.52
CA GLY A 304 1.44 -14.13 -2.61
C GLY A 304 1.58 -12.78 -1.88
N PHE A 305 0.81 -12.55 -0.81
CA PHE A 305 0.89 -11.32 -0.03
C PHE A 305 2.13 -11.29 0.87
N ASN A 306 2.78 -12.42 1.17
CA ASN A 306 4.07 -12.50 1.89
C ASN A 306 4.12 -11.66 3.19
N MET A 307 3.10 -11.74 4.03
CA MET A 307 3.05 -11.03 5.31
C MET A 307 4.08 -11.59 6.31
N MET A 308 4.88 -10.70 6.88
CA MET A 308 5.92 -11.02 7.87
C MET A 308 5.55 -10.47 9.25
N PRO A 309 5.73 -11.24 10.34
CA PRO A 309 5.47 -10.79 11.71
C PRO A 309 6.58 -9.87 12.22
N GLY A 310 6.66 -8.66 11.67
CA GLY A 310 7.71 -7.70 12.03
C GLY A 310 7.53 -7.05 13.41
N GLY A 311 6.32 -7.08 13.98
CA GLY A 311 6.02 -6.28 15.16
C GLY A 311 6.24 -4.78 14.91
N ALA A 312 6.88 -4.09 15.85
CA ALA A 312 7.11 -2.64 15.78
C ALA A 312 8.48 -2.25 16.35
N ARG A 313 8.85 -0.97 16.23
CA ARG A 313 9.95 -0.39 17.01
C ARG A 313 9.49 0.78 17.89
N LEU A 314 10.14 0.95 19.04
CA LEU A 314 9.84 2.01 20.00
C LEU A 314 10.18 3.39 19.41
N ASN A 315 9.32 4.38 19.69
CA ASN A 315 9.47 5.76 19.25
C ASN A 315 10.14 6.67 20.29
N GLY A 316 10.37 6.17 21.50
CA GLY A 316 10.96 6.92 22.60
C GLY A 316 11.65 6.01 23.61
N ASN A 317 12.35 6.62 24.57
CA ASN A 317 12.94 5.91 25.69
C ASN A 317 11.93 5.82 26.84
N GLY A 318 12.02 4.78 27.64
CA GLY A 318 11.26 4.64 28.88
C GLY A 318 10.76 3.23 29.13
N ARG A 319 9.91 3.11 30.15
CA ARG A 319 9.26 1.85 30.48
C ARG A 319 8.38 1.37 29.34
N TRP A 320 8.54 0.11 28.99
CA TRP A 320 7.77 -0.54 27.95
C TRP A 320 7.43 -1.97 28.32
N CYS A 321 6.23 -2.43 27.97
CA CYS A 321 5.76 -3.78 28.26
C CYS A 321 5.36 -4.49 26.96
N ASN A 322 5.87 -5.70 26.77
CA ASN A 322 5.56 -6.53 25.61
C ASN A 322 4.82 -7.82 25.93
N GLY A 323 4.49 -8.12 27.19
CA GLY A 323 3.83 -9.38 27.52
C GLY A 323 4.65 -10.64 27.22
N LEU A 324 5.83 -10.50 26.62
CA LEU A 324 6.70 -11.56 26.14
C LEU A 324 7.97 -11.56 27.00
N GLY A 325 8.01 -12.42 28.02
CA GLY A 325 9.19 -12.57 28.89
C GLY A 325 8.86 -12.52 30.39
N PRO A 326 9.89 -12.47 31.27
CA PRO A 326 9.68 -12.33 32.71
C PRO A 326 8.93 -11.03 33.05
N ASN A 327 8.22 -11.02 34.19
CA ASN A 327 7.52 -9.84 34.72
C ASN A 327 6.51 -9.22 33.74
N GLY A 328 5.81 -10.04 32.95
CA GLY A 328 4.89 -9.56 31.92
C GLY A 328 5.59 -8.85 30.76
N GLY A 329 6.89 -9.09 30.56
CA GLY A 329 7.66 -8.48 29.48
C GLY A 329 7.88 -6.98 29.64
N CYS A 330 7.83 -6.47 30.88
CA CYS A 330 8.02 -5.05 31.18
C CYS A 330 9.47 -4.73 31.52
N TYR A 331 10.03 -3.72 30.85
CA TYR A 331 11.41 -3.26 30.98
C TYR A 331 11.45 -1.74 31.12
N ASP A 332 12.16 -1.22 32.13
CA ASP A 332 12.27 0.21 32.40
C ASP A 332 13.36 0.91 31.55
N ASP A 333 14.16 0.14 30.83
CA ASP A 333 15.33 0.57 30.03
C ASP A 333 15.08 0.51 28.51
N GLY A 334 13.82 0.58 28.07
CA GLY A 334 13.48 0.64 26.66
C GLY A 334 14.10 1.86 26.00
N LEU A 335 14.73 1.67 24.83
CA LEU A 335 15.29 2.77 24.03
C LEU A 335 14.53 2.95 22.73
N ARG A 336 14.48 4.19 22.24
CA ARG A 336 14.00 4.51 20.90
C ARG A 336 14.70 3.62 19.87
N GLY A 337 13.93 2.97 19.01
CA GLY A 337 14.42 2.02 18.02
C GLY A 337 14.53 0.58 18.51
N ASP A 338 14.21 0.27 19.77
CA ASP A 338 14.08 -1.12 20.21
C ASP A 338 12.96 -1.85 19.49
N ILE A 339 13.17 -3.14 19.26
CA ILE A 339 12.17 -4.02 18.66
C ILE A 339 11.15 -4.47 19.70
N TYR A 340 9.92 -4.61 19.20
CA TYR A 340 8.76 -5.07 19.93
C TYR A 340 7.99 -6.11 19.12
N HIS A 341 7.61 -7.23 19.74
CA HIS A 341 6.74 -8.27 19.18
C HIS A 341 7.17 -8.93 17.86
N LEU A 342 8.41 -8.75 17.43
CA LEU A 342 8.98 -9.46 16.28
C LEU A 342 8.78 -10.99 16.43
N PHE A 343 8.34 -11.63 15.36
CA PHE A 343 7.93 -13.05 15.26
C PHE A 343 6.53 -13.40 15.79
N TYR A 344 5.91 -12.54 16.58
CA TYR A 344 4.64 -12.83 17.26
C TYR A 344 3.49 -11.95 16.82
N THR A 345 3.76 -10.81 16.18
CA THR A 345 2.69 -9.95 15.69
C THR A 345 3.03 -9.32 14.35
N VAL A 346 1.98 -8.99 13.62
CA VAL A 346 2.04 -8.07 12.49
C VAL A 346 1.47 -6.75 12.96
N TYR A 347 2.24 -5.65 12.81
CA TYR A 347 1.71 -4.29 12.92
C TYR A 347 2.05 -3.53 11.64
N LEU A 348 1.01 -3.12 10.91
CA LEU A 348 1.14 -2.40 9.65
C LEU A 348 0.51 -1.02 9.78
N SER A 349 1.23 -0.01 9.29
CA SER A 349 0.77 1.37 9.33
C SER A 349 -0.52 1.54 8.52
N VAL A 350 -1.45 2.32 9.06
CA VAL A 350 -2.66 2.76 8.36
C VAL A 350 -2.87 4.26 8.51
N GLN A 351 -3.71 4.83 7.65
CA GLN A 351 -4.29 6.14 7.84
C GLN A 351 -5.65 5.97 8.53
N ASN A 352 -5.86 6.64 9.66
CA ASN A 352 -7.16 6.70 10.32
C ASN A 352 -8.10 7.67 9.56
N THR A 353 -9.40 7.60 9.85
CA THR A 353 -10.40 8.47 9.19
C THR A 353 -10.23 9.95 9.52
N ASN A 354 -9.61 10.27 10.65
CA ASN A 354 -9.22 11.62 11.05
C ASN A 354 -7.88 12.10 10.44
N ASN A 355 -7.29 11.33 9.51
CA ASN A 355 -5.98 11.56 8.87
C ASN A 355 -4.75 11.41 9.79
N THR A 356 -4.91 10.88 11.00
CA THR A 356 -3.77 10.48 11.83
C THR A 356 -3.21 9.14 11.39
N LEU A 357 -1.97 8.84 11.77
CA LEU A 357 -1.39 7.53 11.54
C LEU A 357 -1.78 6.56 12.66
N GLY A 358 -2.18 5.38 12.24
CA GLY A 358 -2.52 4.27 13.11
C GLY A 358 -1.86 2.98 12.70
N TYR A 359 -2.39 1.88 13.21
CA TYR A 359 -1.97 0.56 12.83
C TYR A 359 -3.15 -0.40 12.74
N VAL A 360 -2.99 -1.43 11.91
CA VAL A 360 -3.74 -2.69 12.05
C VAL A 360 -2.82 -3.74 12.63
N GLY A 361 -3.37 -4.63 13.43
CA GLY A 361 -2.63 -5.66 14.14
C GLY A 361 -3.18 -7.06 13.93
N ILE A 362 -2.28 -8.04 13.85
CA ILE A 362 -2.59 -9.45 14.01
C ILE A 362 -1.68 -9.98 15.11
N HIS A 363 -2.30 -10.48 16.17
CA HIS A 363 -1.64 -11.13 17.31
C HIS A 363 -2.55 -12.27 17.79
N ASP A 364 -2.79 -12.44 19.09
CA ASP A 364 -3.81 -13.36 19.62
C ASP A 364 -5.22 -13.16 19.00
N TYR A 365 -5.50 -11.95 18.52
CA TYR A 365 -6.70 -11.61 17.75
C TYR A 365 -6.37 -10.54 16.71
N ILE A 366 -7.34 -10.25 15.83
CA ILE A 366 -7.23 -9.15 14.86
C ILE A 366 -7.59 -7.83 15.55
N THR A 367 -6.86 -6.76 15.24
CA THR A 367 -7.26 -5.42 15.64
C THR A 367 -7.23 -4.49 14.43
N SER A 368 -8.42 -4.19 13.90
CA SER A 368 -8.60 -3.20 12.84
C SER A 368 -9.29 -1.92 13.32
N LYS A 369 -9.44 -1.76 14.63
CA LYS A 369 -9.94 -0.53 15.22
C LYS A 369 -8.93 0.60 15.02
N GLU A 370 -9.44 1.81 14.83
CA GLU A 370 -8.62 3.02 14.72
C GLU A 370 -7.96 3.35 16.06
N TYR A 371 -6.63 3.42 16.02
CA TYR A 371 -5.78 3.87 17.11
C TYR A 371 -4.72 4.79 16.53
N GLU A 372 -4.32 5.81 17.26
CA GLU A 372 -3.10 6.55 16.94
C GLU A 372 -1.89 5.75 17.38
N SER A 373 -0.86 5.71 16.54
CA SER A 373 0.42 5.11 16.91
C SER A 373 1.57 5.94 16.38
N TYR A 374 2.55 6.12 17.25
CA TYR A 374 3.81 6.80 16.92
C TYR A 374 4.98 5.83 16.82
N HIS A 375 4.74 4.53 17.06
CA HIS A 375 5.74 3.49 16.88
C HIS A 375 6.25 3.46 15.44
N TYR A 376 7.47 2.97 15.25
CA TYR A 376 7.96 2.77 13.89
C TYR A 376 7.42 1.45 13.40
N LEU A 377 6.73 1.49 12.28
CA LEU A 377 5.93 0.38 11.79
C LEU A 377 6.33 0.02 10.36
N ASN A 378 6.11 -1.23 10.00
CA ASN A 378 6.20 -1.60 8.60
C ASN A 378 5.06 -0.90 7.81
N VAL A 379 5.35 -0.62 6.54
CA VAL A 379 4.43 0.08 5.64
C VAL A 379 4.25 -0.77 4.39
N ARG A 380 2.98 -0.88 3.99
CA ARG A 380 2.55 -1.36 2.68
C ARG A 380 1.48 -0.40 2.19
N TRP A 381 1.47 -0.13 0.89
CA TRP A 381 0.39 0.60 0.26
C TRP A 381 -0.60 -0.37 -0.38
N CYS A 382 -1.82 0.10 -0.54
CA CYS A 382 -2.84 -0.55 -1.37
C CYS A 382 -3.35 0.43 -2.41
N ARG A 383 -3.92 -0.10 -3.49
CA ARG A 383 -4.73 0.65 -4.44
C ARG A 383 -6.06 -0.07 -4.59
N PRO A 384 -7.16 0.52 -4.10
CA PRO A 384 -8.48 0.02 -4.43
C PRO A 384 -8.70 0.09 -5.94
N LEU A 385 -9.32 -0.95 -6.50
CA LEU A 385 -9.77 -0.91 -7.89
C LEU A 385 -10.81 0.21 -8.06
N THR A 386 -10.71 0.90 -9.18
CA THR A 386 -11.67 1.92 -9.59
C THR A 386 -12.99 1.26 -9.98
N ASP A 387 -14.08 2.03 -9.95
CA ASP A 387 -15.38 1.58 -10.43
C ASP A 387 -15.30 1.07 -11.88
N ILE A 388 -14.47 1.70 -12.72
CA ILE A 388 -14.24 1.30 -14.12
C ILE A 388 -13.57 -0.08 -14.22
N GLU A 389 -12.57 -0.33 -13.37
CA GLU A 389 -11.89 -1.63 -13.29
C GLU A 389 -12.83 -2.73 -12.78
N LEU A 390 -13.65 -2.44 -11.77
CA LEU A 390 -14.63 -3.38 -11.26
C LEU A 390 -15.77 -3.64 -12.26
N GLY A 391 -16.21 -2.59 -12.98
CA GLY A 391 -17.37 -2.63 -13.86
C GLY A 391 -18.72 -2.68 -13.11
N TYR A 392 -18.70 -2.58 -11.79
CA TYR A 392 -19.90 -2.62 -10.97
C TYR A 392 -19.80 -1.77 -9.70
N LYS A 393 -20.96 -1.49 -9.12
CA LYS A 393 -21.12 -1.02 -7.74
C LYS A 393 -21.97 -1.99 -6.95
N LEU A 394 -21.75 -2.03 -5.64
CA LEU A 394 -22.52 -2.86 -4.72
C LEU A 394 -23.37 -1.95 -3.84
N TYR A 395 -24.64 -2.32 -3.68
CA TYR A 395 -25.58 -1.57 -2.86
C TYR A 395 -26.29 -2.51 -1.90
N ILE A 396 -26.43 -2.11 -0.64
CA ILE A 396 -27.08 -2.91 0.41
C ILE A 396 -28.39 -2.24 0.85
N ASN A 397 -29.43 -3.03 1.08
CA ASN A 397 -30.70 -2.52 1.58
C ASN A 397 -30.61 -2.17 3.08
N LYS A 398 -31.53 -1.33 3.55
CA LYS A 398 -31.62 -0.91 4.95
C LYS A 398 -31.66 -2.08 5.95
N ASP A 399 -32.37 -3.16 5.61
CA ASP A 399 -32.52 -4.32 6.49
C ASP A 399 -31.31 -5.27 6.47
N LYS A 400 -30.32 -5.02 5.59
CA LYS A 400 -29.10 -5.82 5.40
C LYS A 400 -29.39 -7.28 5.07
N THR A 401 -30.42 -7.52 4.28
CA THR A 401 -30.85 -8.85 3.82
C THR A 401 -30.58 -9.07 2.34
N ASP A 402 -30.21 -8.03 1.60
CA ASP A 402 -29.98 -8.09 0.16
C ASP A 402 -28.89 -7.10 -0.27
N ILE A 403 -28.07 -7.53 -1.22
CA ILE A 403 -27.03 -6.72 -1.88
C ILE A 403 -27.27 -6.81 -3.38
N LYS A 404 -27.33 -5.66 -4.06
CA LYS A 404 -27.41 -5.55 -5.51
C LYS A 404 -26.06 -5.20 -6.10
N LYS A 405 -25.59 -6.03 -7.02
CA LYS A 405 -24.50 -5.71 -7.96
C LYS A 405 -25.10 -5.01 -9.18
N LEU A 406 -24.77 -3.74 -9.36
CA LEU A 406 -25.31 -2.90 -10.43
C LEU A 406 -24.18 -2.42 -11.34
N GLY A 407 -24.47 -2.19 -12.62
CA GLY A 407 -23.54 -1.55 -13.53
C GLY A 407 -23.33 -0.08 -13.18
N LEU A 408 -22.26 0.52 -13.71
CA LEU A 408 -21.84 1.88 -13.34
C LEU A 408 -22.83 3.00 -13.70
N LYS A 409 -23.76 2.73 -14.62
CA LYS A 409 -24.79 3.67 -15.07
C LYS A 409 -26.16 3.39 -14.47
N ASP A 410 -26.31 2.28 -13.75
CA ASP A 410 -27.58 1.89 -13.16
C ASP A 410 -27.82 2.67 -11.87
N SER A 411 -29.08 3.03 -11.62
CA SER A 411 -29.46 3.68 -10.37
C SER A 411 -29.79 2.64 -9.30
N PRO A 412 -29.37 2.86 -8.03
CA PRO A 412 -29.73 1.96 -6.96
C PRO A 412 -31.24 2.00 -6.68
N PRO A 413 -31.87 0.87 -6.32
CA PRO A 413 -33.26 0.87 -5.87
C PRO A 413 -33.45 1.74 -4.63
N GLU A 414 -34.68 2.22 -4.42
CA GLU A 414 -35.02 3.00 -3.22
C GLU A 414 -34.72 2.20 -1.93
N GLY A 415 -34.13 2.87 -0.94
CA GLY A 415 -33.74 2.25 0.33
C GLY A 415 -32.43 1.48 0.32
N TYR A 416 -31.70 1.48 -0.81
CA TYR A 416 -30.35 0.94 -0.91
C TYR A 416 -29.30 2.06 -0.81
N ILE A 417 -28.20 1.76 -0.13
CA ILE A 417 -27.01 2.63 -0.06
C ILE A 417 -25.79 1.90 -0.59
N GLU A 418 -24.79 2.62 -1.08
CA GLU A 418 -23.56 2.00 -1.56
C GLU A 418 -22.88 1.24 -0.41
N LEU A 419 -22.55 -0.03 -0.66
CA LEU A 419 -21.96 -0.92 0.31
C LEU A 419 -20.51 -0.46 0.58
N PRO A 420 -20.21 0.04 1.79
CA PRO A 420 -18.85 0.49 2.10
C PRO A 420 -17.88 -0.69 2.11
N ARG A 421 -16.60 -0.38 1.97
CA ARG A 421 -15.51 -1.34 2.17
C ARG A 421 -15.46 -1.79 3.61
N GLY A 422 -15.07 -3.03 3.83
CA GLY A 422 -15.08 -3.66 5.15
C GLY A 422 -15.31 -5.16 5.06
N TYR A 423 -15.66 -5.76 6.19
CA TYR A 423 -15.86 -7.21 6.28
C TYR A 423 -17.03 -7.69 5.43
N THR A 424 -18.16 -6.99 5.48
CA THR A 424 -19.37 -7.33 4.72
C THR A 424 -19.07 -7.39 3.22
N ARG A 425 -18.38 -6.36 2.70
CA ARG A 425 -18.02 -6.29 1.28
C ARG A 425 -17.01 -7.37 0.90
N GLY A 426 -15.98 -7.59 1.71
CA GLY A 426 -14.99 -8.63 1.45
C GLY A 426 -15.57 -10.04 1.46
N PHE A 427 -16.41 -10.37 2.44
CA PHE A 427 -17.08 -11.67 2.48
C PHE A 427 -18.07 -11.85 1.32
N TYR A 428 -18.82 -10.81 0.96
CA TYR A 428 -19.68 -10.85 -0.23
C TYR A 428 -18.88 -11.12 -1.50
N VAL A 429 -17.74 -10.44 -1.67
CA VAL A 429 -16.82 -10.66 -2.79
C VAL A 429 -16.30 -12.11 -2.78
N GLN A 430 -15.76 -12.58 -1.64
CA GLN A 430 -15.16 -13.90 -1.53
C GLN A 430 -16.18 -15.03 -1.77
N TYR A 431 -17.35 -14.96 -1.13
CA TYR A 431 -18.25 -16.10 -1.00
C TYR A 431 -19.49 -16.05 -1.87
N ILE A 432 -19.82 -14.90 -2.46
CA ILE A 432 -20.97 -14.76 -3.36
C ILE A 432 -20.54 -14.33 -4.76
N LEU A 433 -19.69 -13.32 -4.90
CA LEU A 433 -19.27 -12.88 -6.24
C LEU A 433 -18.30 -13.86 -6.90
N ASN A 434 -17.33 -14.38 -6.13
CA ASN A 434 -16.31 -15.28 -6.66
C ASN A 434 -16.79 -16.75 -6.69
N ASP A 435 -17.91 -17.08 -6.02
CA ASP A 435 -18.55 -18.39 -6.08
C ASP A 435 -20.03 -18.27 -6.50
N PRO A 436 -20.33 -18.31 -7.81
CA PRO A 436 -21.70 -18.18 -8.31
C PRO A 436 -22.61 -19.36 -7.92
N ASN A 437 -22.06 -20.46 -7.40
CA ASN A 437 -22.81 -21.65 -6.99
C ASN A 437 -23.06 -21.70 -5.47
N THR A 438 -22.64 -20.67 -4.74
CA THR A 438 -22.81 -20.58 -3.30
C THR A 438 -24.28 -20.69 -2.90
N LYS A 439 -24.51 -21.27 -1.72
CA LYS A 439 -25.82 -21.28 -1.06
C LYS A 439 -25.92 -20.23 0.04
N LEU A 440 -24.85 -19.47 0.27
CA LEU A 440 -24.82 -18.44 1.30
C LEU A 440 -25.71 -17.26 0.89
N THR A 441 -26.50 -16.78 1.84
CA THR A 441 -27.32 -15.59 1.69
C THR A 441 -26.58 -14.35 2.14
N VAL A 442 -27.07 -13.17 1.77
CA VAL A 442 -26.54 -11.90 2.30
C VAL A 442 -26.65 -11.85 3.83
N SER A 443 -27.69 -12.44 4.42
CA SER A 443 -27.81 -12.54 5.88
C SER A 443 -26.68 -13.36 6.50
N ASP A 444 -26.24 -14.44 5.83
CA ASP A 444 -25.08 -15.22 6.28
C ASP A 444 -23.79 -14.40 6.21
N ILE A 445 -23.61 -13.63 5.14
CA ILE A 445 -22.47 -12.70 5.00
C ILE A 445 -22.45 -11.65 6.12
N ILE A 446 -23.62 -11.09 6.47
CA ILE A 446 -23.74 -10.13 7.56
C ILE A 446 -23.43 -10.80 8.91
N ASN A 447 -23.85 -12.06 9.10
CA ASN A 447 -23.52 -12.82 10.29
C ASN A 447 -22.01 -13.11 10.39
N TYR A 448 -21.35 -13.45 9.29
CA TYR A 448 -19.89 -13.60 9.26
C TYR A 448 -19.18 -12.30 9.63
N ALA A 449 -19.57 -11.18 9.02
CA ALA A 449 -19.01 -9.86 9.33
C ALA A 449 -19.18 -9.47 10.81
N LYS A 450 -20.32 -9.79 11.43
CA LYS A 450 -20.60 -9.53 12.85
C LYS A 450 -19.86 -10.45 13.83
N SER A 451 -19.26 -11.53 13.34
CA SER A 451 -18.72 -12.59 14.18
C SER A 451 -17.20 -12.70 14.14
N VAL A 452 -16.53 -11.96 13.25
CA VAL A 452 -15.06 -11.94 13.14
C VAL A 452 -14.44 -11.64 14.50
N GLN A 453 -13.37 -12.38 14.84
CA GLN A 453 -12.58 -12.17 16.05
C GLN A 453 -11.63 -10.97 15.86
N ASP A 454 -12.24 -9.78 15.76
CA ASP A 454 -11.58 -8.49 15.66
C ASP A 454 -12.10 -7.54 16.74
N ASN A 455 -11.21 -6.80 17.39
CA ASN A 455 -11.54 -5.73 18.32
C ASN A 455 -12.57 -4.74 17.78
N TYR A 456 -12.46 -4.35 16.50
CA TYR A 456 -13.42 -3.44 15.88
C TYR A 456 -14.83 -4.05 15.89
N ILE A 457 -14.94 -5.34 15.58
CA ILE A 457 -16.21 -6.07 15.55
C ILE A 457 -16.76 -6.29 16.95
N TYR A 458 -15.91 -6.58 17.93
CA TYR A 458 -16.33 -6.69 19.32
C TYR A 458 -17.09 -5.44 19.80
N GLU A 459 -16.61 -4.25 19.43
CA GLU A 459 -17.22 -2.97 19.80
C GLU A 459 -18.46 -2.60 18.96
N ASN A 460 -18.57 -3.11 17.73
CA ASN A 460 -19.58 -2.65 16.77
C ASN A 460 -20.62 -3.69 16.35
N ARG A 461 -20.48 -4.98 16.68
CA ARG A 461 -21.37 -6.06 16.21
C ARG A 461 -22.85 -5.87 16.59
N ASN A 462 -23.11 -5.17 17.69
CA ASN A 462 -24.45 -4.85 18.18
C ASN A 462 -25.01 -3.52 17.62
N ASN A 463 -24.19 -2.73 16.92
CA ASN A 463 -24.60 -1.45 16.36
C ASN A 463 -25.23 -1.65 14.97
N LEU A 464 -26.56 -1.62 14.91
CA LEU A 464 -27.31 -1.81 13.67
C LEU A 464 -27.11 -0.68 12.65
N ASN A 465 -26.59 0.48 13.05
CA ASN A 465 -26.32 1.60 12.14
C ASN A 465 -24.97 1.46 11.41
N VAL A 466 -24.11 0.53 11.84
CA VAL A 466 -22.80 0.28 11.20
C VAL A 466 -22.91 -0.88 10.22
N ILE A 467 -22.41 -0.67 8.99
CA ILE A 467 -22.12 -1.75 8.06
C ILE A 467 -20.66 -2.13 8.28
N LEU A 468 -20.43 -3.37 8.72
CA LEU A 468 -19.14 -3.85 9.21
C LEU A 468 -18.20 -4.27 8.07
#